data_AF-A0A2G4FA39-F1
#
_entry.id   AF-A0A2G4FA39-F1
#
_cell.length_a   1.000
_cell.length_b   1.000
_cell.length_c   1.000
_cell.angle_alpha   90.00
_cell.angle_beta   90.00
_cell.angle_gamma   90.00
#
_symmetry.space_group_name_H-M   'P 1'
#
loop_
_entity.id
_entity.type
_entity.pdbx_description
1 polymer ?
#
loop_
_entity_poly.entity_id
_entity_poly.type
_entity_poly.pdbx_seq_one_letter_code
_entity_poly.pdbx_strand_id
1 'polypeptide(L)'
;MKHILPIITITTLAAAASAQTAAASSGLSYNRVSVSRQGQNTNMSAAALLGSSNVLATIGSSSAGTSYALGYVFKGVGAGIDATVSVGAGNASSNSTVGLNLRRSLSEVVSGLEIAAGVAYNPGAGATASTKEYSYELAYNINKQFSVAYGVTDVAGAGSNLKTVSVRYNF
;
A
#
# COMPACT_ATOMS: atom_id res chain seq x y z
N MET A 1 1.86 -24.66 26.85
CA MET A 1 1.69 -23.19 26.98
C MET A 1 1.19 -22.66 25.64
N LYS A 2 0.31 -21.63 25.60
CA LYS A 2 -0.22 -21.09 24.33
C LYS A 2 0.71 -19.99 23.81
N HIS A 3 1.23 -20.15 22.59
CA HIS A 3 1.96 -19.07 21.92
C HIS A 3 0.98 -18.08 21.31
N ILE A 4 1.19 -16.77 21.56
CA ILE A 4 0.47 -15.69 20.89
C ILE A 4 1.44 -15.08 19.87
N LEU A 5 1.00 -14.96 18.62
CA LEU A 5 1.74 -14.30 17.54
C LEU A 5 1.37 -12.81 17.53
N PRO A 6 2.32 -11.87 17.65
CA PRO A 6 2.03 -10.44 17.61
C PRO A 6 1.75 -10.00 16.16
N ILE A 7 0.56 -9.43 15.92
CA ILE A 7 0.12 -8.95 14.60
C ILE A 7 -0.10 -7.42 14.62
N ILE A 8 0.23 -6.75 13.51
CA ILE A 8 0.29 -5.28 13.36
C ILE A 8 -1.09 -4.74 12.94
N THR A 9 -1.47 -3.57 13.48
CA THR A 9 -2.87 -3.05 13.53
C THR A 9 -2.77 -1.61 14.13
N ILE A 10 -3.38 -0.47 13.63
CA ILE A 10 -3.43 1.03 14.04
C ILE A 10 -4.76 1.93 14.15
N THR A 11 -5.27 2.44 15.30
CA THR A 11 -6.61 3.14 15.33
C THR A 11 -6.58 4.64 15.02
N THR A 12 -7.65 5.16 14.43
CA THR A 12 -7.82 6.51 13.85
C THR A 12 -7.93 7.66 14.87
N LEU A 13 -7.75 8.89 14.35
CA LEU A 13 -8.39 10.11 14.85
C LEU A 13 -8.85 10.93 13.64
N ALA A 14 -9.98 11.65 13.74
CA ALA A 14 -10.60 12.33 12.62
C ALA A 14 -10.38 13.86 12.63
N ALA A 15 -10.28 14.46 11.45
CA ALA A 15 -10.37 15.90 11.24
C ALA A 15 -11.06 16.17 9.89
N ALA A 16 -12.01 17.09 9.87
CA ALA A 16 -12.74 17.50 8.67
C ALA A 16 -12.24 18.86 8.17
N ALA A 17 -12.08 19.01 6.85
CA ALA A 17 -11.83 20.29 6.20
C ALA A 17 -12.47 20.29 4.81
N SER A 18 -13.27 21.30 4.51
CA SER A 18 -14.07 21.41 3.29
C SER A 18 -13.46 22.37 2.27
N ALA A 19 -13.19 21.90 1.05
CA ALA A 19 -12.98 22.76 -0.11
C ALA A 19 -13.34 22.00 -1.40
N GLN A 20 -14.24 22.55 -2.22
CA GLN A 20 -14.53 22.03 -3.56
C GLN A 20 -13.80 22.86 -4.62
N THR A 21 -13.08 22.19 -5.53
CA THR A 21 -12.89 22.58 -6.95
C THR A 21 -12.37 21.33 -7.67
N ALA A 22 -12.85 21.08 -8.89
CA ALA A 22 -12.84 19.75 -9.48
C ALA A 22 -11.61 19.40 -10.34
N ALA A 23 -11.37 18.09 -10.42
CA ALA A 23 -10.89 17.34 -11.58
C ALA A 23 -9.64 17.85 -12.33
N ALA A 24 -8.51 17.19 -12.06
CA ALA A 24 -7.55 16.87 -13.10
C ALA A 24 -7.48 15.35 -13.24
N SER A 25 -7.47 14.83 -14.48
CA SER A 25 -7.20 13.41 -14.77
C SER A 25 -5.72 13.09 -14.58
N SER A 26 -5.24 13.20 -13.34
CA SER A 26 -3.91 12.75 -12.96
C SER A 26 -3.83 11.24 -13.17
N GLY A 27 -2.78 10.80 -13.89
CA GLY A 27 -2.40 9.39 -13.89
C GLY A 27 -2.03 8.92 -12.49
N LEU A 28 -1.97 7.61 -12.30
CA LEU A 28 -1.63 6.99 -11.01
C LEU A 28 -0.32 7.56 -10.46
N SER A 29 -0.35 8.24 -9.31
CA SER A 29 0.88 8.71 -8.67
C SER A 29 1.66 7.52 -8.11
N TYR A 30 2.94 7.43 -8.45
CA TYR A 30 3.91 6.49 -7.89
C TYR A 30 4.87 7.16 -6.91
N ASN A 31 5.05 8.47 -7.05
CA ASN A 31 5.85 9.31 -6.18
C ASN A 31 4.96 9.85 -5.06
N ARG A 32 4.97 9.17 -3.91
CA ARG A 32 4.06 9.46 -2.81
C ARG A 32 4.64 9.09 -1.45
N VAL A 33 4.42 9.96 -0.46
CA VAL A 33 4.54 9.66 0.96
C VAL A 33 3.14 9.31 1.49
N SER A 34 3.05 8.30 2.35
CA SER A 34 1.80 7.83 2.97
C SER A 34 1.98 7.69 4.48
N VAL A 35 0.99 8.16 5.24
CA VAL A 35 0.84 7.86 6.67
C VAL A 35 -0.46 7.07 6.81
N SER A 36 -0.45 5.92 7.50
CA SER A 36 -1.60 5.01 7.51
C SER A 36 -1.88 4.37 8.86
N ARG A 37 -3.13 3.87 9.03
CA ARG A 37 -3.69 3.39 10.29
C ARG A 37 -4.66 2.17 10.18
N GLN A 38 -4.46 1.07 10.95
CA GLN A 38 -5.05 -0.29 10.87
C GLN A 38 -5.70 -0.98 12.17
N GLY A 39 -6.11 -0.31 13.28
CA GLY A 39 -6.33 -0.80 14.71
C GLY A 39 -5.56 -0.34 16.07
N GLN A 40 -4.21 -0.35 16.35
CA GLN A 40 -3.36 0.42 17.36
C GLN A 40 -1.91 1.09 17.06
N ASN A 41 -1.02 0.66 16.11
CA ASN A 41 0.45 0.90 15.91
C ASN A 41 1.00 1.75 14.66
N THR A 42 1.15 3.09 14.67
CA THR A 42 1.37 3.95 13.44
C THR A 42 2.36 3.48 12.37
N ASN A 43 1.95 3.53 11.08
CA ASN A 43 2.76 3.21 9.89
C ASN A 43 3.04 4.47 9.05
N MET A 44 4.23 4.50 8.44
CA MET A 44 4.63 5.47 7.41
C MET A 44 5.29 4.75 6.24
N SER A 45 5.14 5.26 5.02
CA SER A 45 5.90 4.81 3.86
C SER A 45 6.15 5.92 2.86
N ALA A 46 7.19 5.76 2.03
CA ALA A 46 7.45 6.61 0.88
C ALA A 46 7.81 5.72 -0.31
N ALA A 47 7.30 6.07 -1.50
CA ALA A 47 7.60 5.42 -2.76
C ALA A 47 7.93 6.46 -3.83
N ALA A 48 8.83 6.11 -4.75
CA ALA A 48 9.19 6.95 -5.90
C ALA A 48 9.75 6.12 -7.06
N LEU A 49 9.47 6.56 -8.29
CA LEU A 49 10.14 6.06 -9.49
C LEU A 49 11.60 6.56 -9.54
N LEU A 50 12.52 5.66 -9.88
CA LEU A 50 13.94 5.98 -9.96
C LEU A 50 14.26 6.65 -11.29
N GLY A 51 14.35 7.98 -11.26
CA GLY A 51 14.56 8.81 -12.45
C GLY A 51 13.45 8.63 -13.49
N SER A 52 13.80 8.57 -14.77
CA SER A 52 12.85 8.35 -15.87
C SER A 52 12.45 6.88 -16.07
N SER A 53 12.75 5.98 -15.12
CA SER A 53 12.47 4.55 -15.25
C SER A 53 11.10 4.15 -14.70
N ASN A 54 10.69 2.91 -14.98
CA ASN A 54 9.54 2.26 -14.33
C ASN A 54 9.94 1.53 -13.03
N VAL A 55 11.18 1.67 -12.54
CA VAL A 55 11.61 1.04 -11.30
C VAL A 55 11.11 1.85 -10.12
N LEU A 56 10.26 1.25 -9.29
CA LEU A 56 9.67 1.83 -8.09
C LEU A 56 10.49 1.41 -6.87
N ALA A 57 11.14 2.37 -6.20
CA ALA A 57 11.67 2.15 -4.85
C ALA A 57 10.58 2.46 -3.82
N THR A 58 10.53 1.71 -2.71
CA THR A 58 9.64 1.95 -1.58
C THR A 58 10.38 1.69 -0.27
N ILE A 59 10.17 2.57 0.72
CA ILE A 59 10.58 2.37 2.11
C ILE A 59 9.34 2.46 3.01
N GLY A 60 9.25 1.58 4.01
CA GLY A 60 8.22 1.57 5.03
C GLY A 60 8.82 1.63 6.44
N SER A 61 8.06 2.16 7.38
CA SER A 61 8.39 2.18 8.81
C SER A 61 7.13 1.93 9.64
N SER A 62 7.29 1.15 10.70
CA SER A 62 6.22 0.65 11.56
C SER A 62 6.74 0.39 12.97
N SER A 63 5.87 0.07 13.93
CA SER A 63 6.28 -0.42 15.24
C SER A 63 7.05 -1.77 15.21
N ALA A 64 7.08 -2.48 14.07
CA ALA A 64 7.93 -3.66 13.86
C ALA A 64 9.28 -3.35 13.19
N GLY A 65 9.57 -2.06 12.95
CA GLY A 65 10.78 -1.58 12.30
C GLY A 65 10.58 -1.22 10.82
N THR A 66 11.70 -1.05 10.13
CA THR A 66 11.80 -0.60 8.73
C THR A 66 11.61 -1.76 7.75
N SER A 67 11.03 -1.46 6.59
CA SER A 67 10.97 -2.35 5.42
C SER A 67 11.38 -1.61 4.16
N TYR A 68 11.85 -2.36 3.16
CA TYR A 68 12.32 -1.85 1.87
C TYR A 68 11.73 -2.71 0.76
N ALA A 69 11.40 -2.11 -0.39
CA ALA A 69 11.02 -2.85 -1.58
C ALA A 69 11.51 -2.15 -2.86
N LEU A 70 11.80 -2.98 -3.87
CA LEU A 70 12.05 -2.58 -5.25
C LEU A 70 11.03 -3.29 -6.14
N GLY A 71 10.45 -2.56 -7.09
CA GLY A 71 9.53 -3.14 -8.07
C GLY A 71 9.63 -2.51 -9.44
N TYR A 72 8.91 -3.08 -10.39
CA TYR A 72 8.80 -2.57 -11.76
C TYR A 72 7.32 -2.33 -12.11
N VAL A 73 7.01 -1.14 -12.60
CA VAL A 73 5.66 -0.70 -12.99
C VAL A 73 5.44 -0.92 -14.49
N PHE A 74 4.72 -1.99 -14.83
CA PHE A 74 4.16 -2.21 -16.15
C PHE A 74 2.93 -1.32 -16.31
N LYS A 75 3.05 -0.24 -17.09
CA LYS A 75 1.97 0.73 -17.31
C LYS A 75 1.00 0.25 -18.39
N GLY A 76 -0.30 0.42 -18.16
CA GLY A 76 -1.34 0.13 -19.15
C GLY A 76 -1.46 -1.33 -19.60
N VAL A 77 -1.25 -2.31 -18.70
CA VAL A 77 -1.32 -3.75 -19.04
C VAL A 77 -2.68 -4.22 -19.56
N GLY A 78 -3.74 -3.47 -19.30
CA GLY A 78 -5.07 -3.66 -19.90
C GLY A 78 -6.10 -2.72 -19.29
N ALA A 79 -7.03 -2.19 -20.08
CA ALA A 79 -8.13 -1.32 -19.62
C ALA A 79 -7.73 -0.11 -18.73
N GLY A 80 -6.50 0.40 -18.86
CA GLY A 80 -5.97 1.48 -17.99
C GLY A 80 -5.49 1.02 -16.60
N ILE A 81 -5.32 -0.28 -16.39
CA ILE A 81 -4.68 -0.87 -15.21
C ILE A 81 -3.15 -0.80 -15.40
N ASP A 82 -2.44 -0.39 -14.37
CA ASP A 82 -1.00 -0.58 -14.22
C ASP A 82 -0.74 -1.76 -13.27
N ALA A 83 0.31 -2.54 -13.54
CA ALA A 83 0.76 -3.65 -12.70
C ALA A 83 2.17 -3.39 -12.16
N THR A 84 2.34 -3.47 -10.84
CA THR A 84 3.64 -3.40 -10.17
C THR A 84 4.02 -4.78 -9.65
N VAL A 85 5.10 -5.35 -10.16
CA VAL A 85 5.74 -6.55 -9.57
C VAL A 85 6.86 -6.09 -8.66
N SER A 86 6.96 -6.62 -7.44
CA SER A 86 7.95 -6.17 -6.45
C SER A 86 8.60 -7.31 -5.66
N VAL A 87 9.80 -7.02 -5.15
CA VAL A 87 10.51 -7.77 -4.13
C VAL A 87 10.79 -6.84 -2.95
N GLY A 88 10.68 -7.33 -1.72
CA GLY A 88 10.93 -6.53 -0.53
C GLY A 88 11.48 -7.33 0.64
N ALA A 89 12.15 -6.63 1.55
CA ALA A 89 12.74 -7.18 2.77
C ALA A 89 12.30 -6.36 3.99
N GLY A 90 12.09 -7.05 5.11
CA GLY A 90 11.81 -6.43 6.40
C GLY A 90 12.94 -6.68 7.41
N ASN A 91 12.85 -6.05 8.57
CA ASN A 91 13.77 -6.23 9.69
C ASN A 91 13.79 -7.67 10.27
N ALA A 92 12.86 -8.54 9.85
CA ALA A 92 12.88 -9.96 10.15
C ALA A 92 13.91 -10.69 9.28
N SER A 93 15.06 -11.00 9.87
CA SER A 93 16.23 -11.65 9.25
C SER A 93 15.86 -12.73 8.20
N SER A 94 16.33 -12.51 6.97
CA SER A 94 16.20 -13.42 5.79
C SER A 94 14.82 -13.57 5.13
N ASN A 95 13.76 -12.85 5.54
CA ASN A 95 12.44 -12.97 4.92
C ASN A 95 12.24 -11.99 3.72
N SER A 96 12.50 -12.47 2.50
CA SER A 96 12.17 -11.75 1.25
C SER A 96 10.71 -11.97 0.81
N THR A 97 9.90 -10.92 0.79
CA THR A 97 8.53 -10.93 0.25
C THR A 97 8.52 -10.67 -1.25
N VAL A 98 7.72 -11.40 -2.02
CA VAL A 98 7.41 -11.10 -3.43
C VAL A 98 5.97 -10.60 -3.54
N GLY A 99 5.69 -9.66 -4.44
CA GLY A 99 4.37 -9.04 -4.56
C GLY A 99 3.97 -8.68 -5.98
N LEU A 100 2.65 -8.67 -6.21
CA LEU A 100 2.00 -8.12 -7.39
C LEU A 100 0.88 -7.17 -6.93
N ASN A 101 0.89 -5.93 -7.40
CA ASN A 101 -0.14 -4.94 -7.14
C ASN A 101 -0.67 -4.36 -8.46
N LEU A 102 -1.98 -4.43 -8.66
CA LEU A 102 -2.72 -3.83 -9.76
C LEU A 102 -3.34 -2.52 -9.28
N ARG A 103 -3.23 -1.45 -10.07
CA ARG A 103 -3.83 -0.13 -9.77
C ARG A 103 -4.57 0.39 -10.99
N ARG A 104 -5.70 1.06 -10.78
CA ARG A 104 -6.49 1.69 -11.85
C ARG A 104 -7.10 3.01 -11.38
N SER A 105 -6.91 4.08 -12.13
CA SER A 105 -7.70 5.31 -11.95
C SER A 105 -9.13 5.05 -12.43
N LEU A 106 -10.12 5.44 -11.64
CA LEU A 106 -11.55 5.36 -11.93
C LEU A 106 -12.13 6.77 -12.13
N SER A 107 -11.30 7.72 -12.56
CA SER A 107 -11.63 9.15 -12.69
C SER A 107 -12.70 9.45 -13.75
N GLU A 108 -12.99 8.49 -14.64
CA GLU A 108 -14.11 8.51 -15.58
C GLU A 108 -15.47 8.18 -14.93
N VAL A 109 -15.46 7.55 -13.75
CA VAL A 109 -16.66 7.22 -12.96
C VAL A 109 -16.88 8.25 -11.85
N VAL A 110 -15.83 8.54 -11.07
CA VAL A 110 -15.80 9.59 -10.05
C VAL A 110 -14.42 10.23 -10.08
N SER A 111 -14.35 11.53 -10.36
CA SER A 111 -13.06 12.22 -10.52
C SER A 111 -12.17 12.07 -9.29
N GLY A 112 -10.91 11.65 -9.49
CA GLY A 112 -9.93 11.41 -8.43
C GLY A 112 -10.01 10.02 -7.79
N LEU A 113 -11.04 9.22 -8.07
CA LEU A 113 -11.16 7.85 -7.55
C LEU A 113 -10.08 6.94 -8.16
N GLU A 114 -9.50 6.07 -7.34
CA GLU A 114 -8.52 5.05 -7.69
C GLU A 114 -8.88 3.75 -6.96
N ILE A 115 -8.69 2.61 -7.60
CA ILE A 115 -8.75 1.29 -6.96
C ILE A 115 -7.40 0.58 -7.10
N ALA A 116 -7.02 -0.16 -6.07
CA ALA A 116 -5.90 -1.08 -6.11
C ALA A 116 -6.29 -2.46 -5.55
N ALA A 117 -5.65 -3.50 -6.06
CA ALA A 117 -5.71 -4.85 -5.51
C ALA A 117 -4.32 -5.49 -5.60
N GLY A 118 -3.95 -6.37 -4.68
CA GLY A 118 -2.62 -6.98 -4.70
C GLY A 118 -2.54 -8.28 -3.94
N VAL A 119 -1.54 -9.08 -4.29
CA VAL A 119 -1.16 -10.29 -3.57
C VAL A 119 0.32 -10.21 -3.19
N ALA A 120 0.64 -10.58 -1.96
CA ALA A 120 2.00 -10.74 -1.50
C ALA A 120 2.23 -12.16 -0.96
N TYR A 121 3.44 -12.66 -1.14
CA TYR A 121 3.88 -13.95 -0.62
C TYR A 121 5.23 -13.79 0.06
N ASN A 122 5.29 -14.19 1.32
CA ASN A 122 6.52 -14.33 2.07
C ASN A 122 6.78 -15.84 2.27
N PRO A 123 7.90 -16.40 1.78
CA PRO A 123 8.17 -17.83 1.91
C PRO A 123 8.50 -18.24 3.36
N GLY A 124 8.81 -17.29 4.23
CA GLY A 124 9.38 -17.57 5.55
C GLY A 124 10.86 -17.98 5.47
N ALA A 125 11.50 -18.04 6.63
CA ALA A 125 12.87 -18.52 6.80
C ALA A 125 13.02 -19.20 8.17
N GLY A 126 13.85 -20.25 8.23
CA GLY A 126 14.04 -21.07 9.42
C GLY A 126 12.73 -21.71 9.88
N ALA A 127 12.34 -21.47 11.13
CA ALA A 127 11.08 -21.95 11.70
C ALA A 127 9.87 -21.02 11.42
N THR A 128 10.05 -19.94 10.66
CA THR A 128 8.96 -19.01 10.33
C THR A 128 8.09 -19.58 9.22
N ALA A 129 6.79 -19.72 9.46
CA ALA A 129 5.84 -20.16 8.45
C ALA A 129 5.73 -19.18 7.27
N SER A 130 5.43 -19.70 6.09
CA SER A 130 5.14 -18.90 4.89
C SER A 130 3.80 -18.17 5.02
N THR A 131 3.74 -16.91 4.59
CA THR A 131 2.55 -16.05 4.67
C THR A 131 2.07 -15.67 3.28
N LYS A 132 0.74 -15.67 3.07
CA LYS A 132 0.10 -15.08 1.89
C LYS A 132 -0.82 -13.95 2.32
N GLU A 133 -0.78 -12.84 1.61
CA GLU A 133 -1.58 -11.65 1.88
C GLU A 133 -2.35 -11.24 0.62
N TYR A 134 -3.62 -10.87 0.78
CA TYR A 134 -4.46 -10.29 -0.27
C TYR A 134 -4.90 -8.91 0.18
N SER A 135 -4.56 -7.88 -0.59
CA SER A 135 -4.86 -6.49 -0.30
C SER A 135 -5.83 -5.92 -1.33
N TYR A 136 -6.75 -5.09 -0.86
CA TYR A 136 -7.71 -4.33 -1.66
C TYR A 136 -7.77 -2.91 -1.12
N GLU A 137 -7.82 -1.90 -1.99
CA GLU A 137 -7.82 -0.49 -1.57
C GLU A 137 -8.67 0.36 -2.51
N LEU A 138 -9.47 1.25 -1.92
CA LEU A 138 -10.14 2.35 -2.60
C LEU A 138 -9.52 3.66 -2.14
N ALA A 139 -9.07 4.48 -3.08
CA ALA A 139 -8.43 5.77 -2.83
C ALA A 139 -9.16 6.91 -3.54
N TYR A 140 -9.12 8.10 -2.95
CA TYR A 140 -9.71 9.32 -3.48
C TYR A 140 -8.69 10.45 -3.45
N ASN A 141 -8.27 10.88 -4.64
CA ASN A 141 -7.36 12.00 -4.85
C ASN A 141 -8.14 13.31 -4.78
N ILE A 142 -8.06 13.97 -3.63
CA ILE A 142 -8.73 15.24 -3.32
C ILE A 142 -8.22 16.35 -4.25
N ASN A 143 -6.91 16.32 -4.55
CA ASN A 143 -6.27 17.14 -5.56
C ASN A 143 -4.98 16.44 -6.05
N LYS A 144 -4.16 17.13 -6.85
CA LYS A 144 -2.91 16.56 -7.39
C LYS A 144 -1.92 16.11 -6.31
N GLN A 145 -1.89 16.79 -5.16
CA GLN A 145 -0.98 16.50 -4.04
C GLN A 145 -1.61 15.54 -3.03
N PHE A 146 -2.84 15.78 -2.59
CA PHE A 146 -3.41 15.07 -1.44
C PHE A 146 -4.42 13.99 -1.85
N SER A 147 -4.26 12.80 -1.28
CA SER A 147 -5.26 11.73 -1.39
C SER A 147 -5.48 11.00 -0.07
N VAL A 148 -6.66 10.43 0.07
CA VAL A 148 -7.05 9.55 1.18
C VAL A 148 -7.34 8.16 0.64
N ALA A 149 -7.13 7.12 1.42
CA ALA A 149 -7.45 5.75 1.02
C ALA A 149 -7.99 4.92 2.17
N TYR A 150 -8.83 3.94 1.84
CA TYR A 150 -9.22 2.87 2.74
C TYR A 150 -8.98 1.52 2.06
N GLY A 151 -8.30 0.62 2.76
CA GLY A 151 -7.99 -0.71 2.26
C GLY A 151 -8.18 -1.81 3.30
N VAL A 152 -8.26 -3.03 2.82
CA VAL A 152 -8.39 -4.25 3.61
C VAL A 152 -7.31 -5.23 3.16
N THR A 153 -6.52 -5.73 4.10
CA THR A 153 -5.57 -6.83 3.87
C THR A 153 -6.05 -8.07 4.61
N ASP A 154 -6.37 -9.12 3.87
CA ASP A 154 -6.52 -10.49 4.38
C ASP A 154 -5.12 -11.12 4.47
N VAL A 155 -4.82 -11.77 5.59
CA VAL A 155 -3.54 -12.45 5.82
C VAL A 155 -3.84 -13.89 6.20
N ALA A 156 -3.43 -14.82 5.34
CA ALA A 156 -3.80 -16.23 5.45
C ALA A 156 -3.34 -16.82 6.80
N GLY A 157 -4.30 -17.18 7.65
CA GLY A 157 -4.06 -17.71 8.99
C GLY A 157 -4.09 -16.68 10.14
N ALA A 158 -4.22 -15.37 9.86
CA ALA A 158 -4.29 -14.33 10.89
C ALA A 158 -5.64 -14.25 11.65
N GLY A 159 -6.68 -14.95 11.17
CA GLY A 159 -7.99 -15.04 11.81
C GLY A 159 -8.85 -13.76 11.76
N SER A 160 -8.33 -12.64 11.26
CA SER A 160 -9.06 -11.40 11.04
C SER A 160 -8.38 -10.51 9.99
N ASN A 161 -9.16 -9.66 9.31
CA ASN A 161 -8.69 -8.84 8.20
C ASN A 161 -8.31 -7.44 8.67
N LEU A 162 -7.13 -6.98 8.25
CA LEU A 162 -6.51 -5.71 8.62
C LEU A 162 -7.13 -4.54 7.84
N LYS A 163 -7.73 -3.56 8.53
CA LYS A 163 -8.49 -2.45 7.91
C LYS A 163 -7.73 -1.13 7.96
N THR A 164 -7.13 -0.71 6.86
CA THR A 164 -6.16 0.40 6.79
C THR A 164 -6.76 1.70 6.22
N VAL A 165 -6.79 2.78 6.99
CA VAL A 165 -7.02 4.16 6.50
C VAL A 165 -5.66 4.82 6.19
N SER A 166 -5.52 5.55 5.09
CA SER A 166 -4.28 6.26 4.73
C SER A 166 -4.54 7.71 4.33
N VAL A 167 -3.58 8.59 4.64
CA VAL A 167 -3.45 9.95 4.07
C VAL A 167 -2.13 10.01 3.30
N ARG A 168 -2.15 10.64 2.12
CA ARG A 168 -1.04 10.64 1.16
C ARG A 168 -0.70 12.03 0.67
N TYR A 169 0.59 12.23 0.40
CA TYR A 169 1.13 13.37 -0.33
C TYR A 169 1.90 12.87 -1.56
N ASN A 170 1.41 13.21 -2.74
CA ASN A 170 1.95 12.94 -4.06
C ASN A 170 2.86 14.10 -4.52
N PHE A 171 3.94 13.80 -5.25
CA PHE A 171 4.93 14.79 -5.70
C PHE A 171 5.56 14.45 -7.07
#